data_AF-A0A942P6F0-F1
#
_entry.id   AF-A0A942P6F0-F1
#
_cell.length_a   1.000
_cell.length_b   1.000
_cell.length_c   1.000
_cell.angle_alpha   90.00
_cell.angle_beta   90.00
_cell.angle_gamma   90.00
#
_symmetry.space_group_name_H-M   'P 1'
#
loop_
_entity.id
_entity.type
_entity.pdbx_description
1 polymer ?
#
loop_
_entity_poly.entity_id
_entity_poly.type
_entity_poly.pdbx_seq_one_letter_code
_entity_poly.pdbx_strand_id
1 'polypeptide(L)'
;MQFSFLPKQPHPIVSYLRVGRLLYYSLIIFIVESWFYWVKLNEAIQFAAAWIIFFWAWSFMFSFIHIFLVLADGWSRYQNYKRAKDQFFMHGFNRRIVDTYIGSKCQRMAALEAARELGIEDEVKAYHKAKGVKWYHYVPYFMIKDPWFGFKKHFWSRTFLEPNYKSRFNYSDYEQLALQA
;
A
#
# COMPACT_ATOMS: atom_id res chain seq x y z
N MET A 1 16.37 -12.38 -18.36
CA MET A 1 16.49 -11.07 -19.04
C MET A 1 17.57 -10.32 -18.28
N GLN A 2 18.77 -10.17 -18.84
CA GLN A 2 19.78 -9.28 -18.26
C GLN A 2 19.31 -7.86 -18.57
N PHE A 3 19.01 -7.06 -17.54
CA PHE A 3 18.66 -5.66 -17.74
C PHE A 3 19.89 -4.96 -18.32
N SER A 4 19.93 -4.77 -19.64
CA SER A 4 21.06 -4.13 -20.32
C SER A 4 21.14 -2.63 -20.04
N PHE A 5 20.01 -2.01 -19.69
CA PHE A 5 19.92 -0.61 -19.29
C PHE A 5 18.72 -0.43 -18.35
N LEU A 6 18.98 -0.10 -17.08
CA LEU A 6 17.91 0.27 -16.14
C LEU A 6 17.55 1.75 -16.31
N PRO A 7 16.25 2.11 -16.22
CA PRO A 7 15.85 3.51 -16.08
C PRO A 7 16.54 4.19 -14.90
N LYS A 8 16.70 5.52 -14.96
CA LYS A 8 17.27 6.29 -13.85
C LYS A 8 16.45 6.06 -12.58
N GLN A 9 17.11 5.52 -11.55
CA GLN A 9 16.45 5.20 -10.29
C GLN A 9 16.12 6.48 -9.53
N PRO A 10 14.87 6.65 -9.06
CA PRO A 10 14.50 7.78 -8.22
C PRO A 10 15.06 7.65 -6.81
N HIS A 11 15.11 8.76 -6.08
CA HIS A 11 15.48 8.75 -4.67
C HIS A 11 14.47 7.90 -3.86
N PRO A 12 14.89 7.11 -2.84
CA PRO A 12 14.00 6.23 -2.09
C PRO A 12 12.76 6.92 -1.50
N ILE A 13 12.89 8.18 -1.09
CA ILE A 13 11.77 9.00 -0.59
C ILE A 13 10.71 9.21 -1.67
N VAL A 14 11.12 9.42 -2.92
CA VAL A 14 10.18 9.60 -4.04
C VAL A 14 9.42 8.30 -4.31
N SER A 15 10.11 7.15 -4.31
CA SER A 15 9.45 5.84 -4.42
C SER A 15 8.48 5.61 -3.27
N TYR A 16 8.87 5.95 -2.03
CA TYR A 16 8.00 5.86 -0.85
C TYR A 16 6.70 6.65 -1.04
N LEU A 17 6.81 7.92 -1.47
CA LEU A 17 5.67 8.79 -1.71
C LEU A 17 4.76 8.30 -2.85
N ARG A 18 5.34 7.80 -3.94
CA ARG A 18 4.57 7.27 -5.09
C ARG A 18 3.80 6.01 -4.74
N VAL A 19 4.42 5.08 -4.01
CA VAL A 19 3.78 3.84 -3.53
C VAL A 19 2.63 4.17 -2.58
N GLY A 20 2.84 5.14 -1.67
CA GLY A 20 1.85 5.55 -0.66
C GLY A 20 0.78 6.52 -1.14
N ARG A 21 0.79 6.98 -2.41
CA ARG A 21 -0.07 8.10 -2.88
C ARG A 21 -1.55 7.98 -2.49
N LEU A 22 -2.17 6.81 -2.69
CA LEU A 22 -3.58 6.60 -2.33
C LEU A 22 -3.81 6.61 -0.82
N LEU A 23 -2.82 6.15 -0.05
CA LEU A 23 -2.89 6.11 1.40
C LEU A 23 -2.74 7.52 1.98
N TYR A 24 -1.93 8.40 1.39
CA TYR A 24 -1.88 9.80 1.80
C TYR A 24 -3.19 10.55 1.56
N TYR A 25 -3.91 10.25 0.47
CA TYR A 25 -5.26 10.80 0.30
C TYR A 25 -6.21 10.33 1.40
N SER A 26 -6.18 9.03 1.73
CA SER A 26 -6.97 8.48 2.84
C SER A 26 -6.57 9.09 4.19
N LEU A 27 -5.28 9.34 4.41
CA LEU A 27 -4.75 9.94 5.63
C LEU A 27 -5.30 11.36 5.82
N ILE A 28 -5.31 12.17 4.76
CA ILE A 28 -5.86 13.53 4.80
C ILE A 28 -7.36 13.47 5.16
N ILE A 29 -8.12 12.55 4.54
CA ILE A 29 -9.54 12.37 4.84
C ILE A 29 -9.74 12.04 6.33
N PHE A 30 -9.02 11.06 6.88
CA PHE A 30 -9.16 10.69 8.28
C PHE A 30 -8.69 11.77 9.26
N ILE A 31 -7.71 12.60 8.89
CA ILE A 31 -7.32 13.76 9.72
C ILE A 31 -8.45 14.79 9.77
N VAL A 32 -9.04 15.11 8.62
CA VAL A 32 -10.15 16.07 8.51
C VAL A 32 -11.40 15.53 9.23
N GLU A 33 -11.74 14.26 9.03
CA GLU A 33 -12.85 13.59 9.72
C GLU A 33 -12.64 13.58 11.23
N SER A 34 -11.44 13.24 11.71
CA SER A 34 -11.14 13.24 13.14
C SER A 34 -11.29 14.64 13.75
N TRP A 35 -10.83 15.67 13.05
CA TRP A 35 -11.02 17.05 13.49
C TRP A 35 -12.51 17.43 13.54
N PHE A 36 -13.27 17.11 12.49
CA PHE A 36 -14.70 17.37 12.44
C PHE A 36 -15.46 16.65 13.56
N TYR A 37 -15.20 15.36 13.77
CA TYR A 37 -15.83 14.59 14.84
C TYR A 37 -15.44 15.07 16.22
N TRP A 38 -14.20 15.55 16.41
CA TRP A 38 -13.78 16.18 17.65
C TRP A 38 -14.58 17.45 17.97
N VAL A 39 -14.80 18.31 16.97
CA VAL A 39 -15.62 19.52 17.14
C VAL A 39 -17.05 19.14 17.52
N LYS A 40 -17.65 18.15 16.85
CA LYS A 40 -19.00 17.67 17.15
C LYS A 40 -19.13 16.97 18.50
N LEU A 41 -18.09 16.26 18.92
CA LEU A 41 -18.04 15.67 20.24
C LEU A 41 -18.02 16.75 21.34
N ASN A 42 -17.21 17.80 21.19
CA ASN A 42 -17.19 18.91 22.15
C ASN A 42 -18.54 19.63 22.26
N GLU A 43 -19.22 19.85 21.13
CA GLU A 43 -20.57 20.43 21.10
C GLU A 43 -21.57 19.50 21.81
N ALA A 44 -21.51 18.20 21.55
CA ALA A 44 -22.40 17.22 22.16
C ALA A 44 -22.20 17.08 23.67
N ILE A 45 -20.97 17.17 24.18
CA ILE A 45 -20.67 17.09 25.62
C ILE A 45 -21.36 18.22 26.39
N GLN A 46 -21.52 19.40 25.79
CA GLN A 46 -22.09 20.57 26.45
C GLN A 46 -23.63 20.62 26.36
N PHE A 47 -24.21 20.17 25.25
CA PHE A 47 -25.62 20.45 24.93
C PHE A 47 -26.48 19.22 24.62
N ALA A 48 -25.91 18.01 24.56
CA ALA A 48 -26.62 16.85 24.03
C ALA A 48 -26.81 15.71 25.05
N ALA A 49 -27.74 14.81 24.72
CA ALA A 49 -27.99 13.59 25.48
C ALA A 49 -26.82 12.59 25.36
N ALA A 50 -26.68 11.72 26.36
CA ALA A 50 -25.58 10.75 26.47
C ALA A 50 -25.39 9.86 25.21
N TRP A 51 -26.47 9.50 24.51
CA TRP A 51 -26.38 8.67 23.30
C TRP A 51 -25.74 9.41 22.11
N ILE A 52 -25.97 10.73 22.00
CA ILE A 52 -25.35 11.57 20.96
C ILE A 52 -23.87 11.73 21.25
N ILE A 53 -23.51 11.92 22.52
CA ILE A 53 -22.11 11.95 22.97
C ILE A 53 -21.42 10.63 22.60
N PHE A 54 -22.05 9.49 22.90
CA PHE A 54 -21.50 8.17 22.56
C PHE A 54 -21.30 8.00 21.05
N PHE A 55 -22.27 8.40 20.23
CA PHE A 55 -22.16 8.34 18.77
C PHE A 55 -20.95 9.13 18.25
N TRP A 56 -20.80 10.41 18.66
CA TRP A 56 -19.67 11.22 18.21
C TRP A 56 -18.33 10.74 18.77
N ALA A 57 -18.31 10.23 20.01
CA ALA A 57 -17.11 9.64 20.61
C ALA A 57 -16.66 8.40 19.83
N TRP A 58 -17.61 7.54 19.43
CA TRP A 58 -17.34 6.38 18.60
C TRP A 58 -16.81 6.78 17.22
N SER A 59 -17.45 7.74 16.54
CA SER A 59 -17.00 8.23 15.23
C SER A 59 -15.61 8.87 15.29
N PHE A 60 -15.34 9.67 16.33
CA PHE A 60 -14.01 10.24 16.57
C PHE A 60 -12.96 9.14 16.77
N MET A 61 -13.22 8.18 17.67
CA MET A 61 -12.29 7.09 17.94
C MET A 61 -12.02 6.25 16.69
N PHE A 62 -13.07 5.95 15.91
CA PHE A 62 -12.96 5.23 14.65
C PHE A 62 -12.01 5.95 13.69
N SER A 63 -12.29 7.22 13.38
CA SER A 63 -11.46 8.00 12.45
C SER A 63 -10.02 8.18 12.95
N PHE A 64 -9.86 8.44 14.25
CA PHE A 64 -8.54 8.66 14.86
C PHE A 64 -7.66 7.41 14.79
N ILE A 65 -8.21 6.23 15.10
CA ILE A 65 -7.47 4.96 14.97
C ILE A 65 -7.06 4.71 13.51
N HIS A 66 -7.92 5.04 12.54
CA HIS A 66 -7.65 4.81 11.13
C HIS A 66 -6.46 5.62 10.59
N ILE A 67 -6.12 6.76 11.19
CA ILE A 67 -4.88 7.50 10.88
C ILE A 67 -3.67 6.58 11.04
N PHE A 68 -3.57 5.87 12.16
CA PHE A 68 -2.46 4.95 12.43
C PHE A 68 -2.49 3.72 11.52
N LEU A 69 -3.68 3.19 11.23
CA LEU A 69 -3.85 2.05 10.32
C LEU A 69 -3.37 2.38 8.90
N VAL A 70 -3.70 3.57 8.40
CA VAL A 70 -3.27 4.01 7.06
C VAL A 70 -1.76 4.18 7.00
N LEU A 71 -1.13 4.73 8.05
CA LEU A 71 0.32 4.84 8.13
C LEU A 71 0.99 3.47 8.16
N ALA A 72 0.47 2.53 8.95
CA ALA A 72 0.97 1.16 9.02
C ALA A 72 0.81 0.40 7.68
N ASP A 73 -0.32 0.57 6.99
CA ASP A 73 -0.49 -0.01 5.64
C ASP A 73 0.49 0.62 4.64
N GLY A 74 0.74 1.93 4.74
CA GLY A 74 1.74 2.65 3.93
C GLY A 74 3.13 2.04 4.06
N TRP A 75 3.56 1.78 5.30
CA TRP A 75 4.80 1.08 5.58
C TRP A 75 4.81 -0.31 4.94
N SER A 76 3.76 -1.10 5.13
CA SER A 76 3.63 -2.45 4.57
C SER A 76 3.70 -2.45 3.04
N ARG A 77 3.04 -1.50 2.36
CA ARG A 77 3.11 -1.36 0.90
C ARG A 77 4.51 -1.00 0.43
N TYR A 78 5.24 -0.18 1.17
CA TYR A 78 6.63 0.11 0.84
C TYR A 78 7.55 -1.11 0.98
N GLN A 79 7.32 -1.96 1.99
CA GLN A 79 8.04 -3.25 2.09
C GLN A 79 7.72 -4.17 0.91
N ASN A 80 6.44 -4.24 0.50
CA ASN A 80 6.01 -4.99 -0.68
C ASN A 80 6.68 -4.47 -1.97
N TYR A 81 6.79 -3.15 -2.12
CA TYR A 81 7.51 -2.51 -3.23
C TYR A 81 8.98 -2.96 -3.28
N LYS A 82 9.72 -2.87 -2.16
CA LYS A 82 11.13 -3.30 -2.10
C LYS A 82 11.29 -4.77 -2.47
N ARG A 83 10.41 -5.64 -1.94
CA ARG A 83 10.41 -7.08 -2.26
C ARG A 83 10.10 -7.35 -3.72
N ALA A 84 9.07 -6.69 -4.27
CA ALA A 84 8.69 -6.86 -5.66
C ALA A 84 9.83 -6.42 -6.60
N LYS A 85 10.50 -5.31 -6.27
CA LYS A 85 11.64 -4.80 -7.04
C LYS A 85 12.80 -5.78 -7.07
N ASP A 86 13.19 -6.35 -5.93
CA ASP A 86 14.21 -7.40 -5.88
C ASP A 86 13.83 -8.62 -6.72
N GLN A 87 12.58 -9.09 -6.59
CA GLN A 87 12.11 -10.27 -7.33
C GLN A 87 12.05 -10.03 -8.84
N PHE A 88 11.58 -8.86 -9.27
CA PHE A 88 11.59 -8.46 -10.67
C PHE A 88 13.00 -8.27 -11.21
N PHE A 89 13.92 -7.76 -10.40
CA PHE A 89 15.32 -7.63 -10.80
C PHE A 89 15.99 -9.00 -11.01
N MET A 90 15.76 -9.97 -10.10
CA MET A 90 16.35 -11.31 -10.22
C MET A 90 15.75 -12.16 -11.35
N HIS A 91 14.45 -12.04 -11.58
CA HIS A 91 13.73 -12.98 -12.46
C HIS A 91 13.19 -12.34 -13.74
N GLY A 92 13.32 -11.03 -13.89
CA GLY A 92 12.59 -10.27 -14.90
C GLY A 92 11.09 -10.33 -14.67
N PHE A 93 10.31 -10.13 -15.73
CA PHE A 93 8.87 -10.31 -15.68
C PHE A 93 8.50 -11.78 -15.40
N ASN A 94 7.84 -12.01 -14.26
CA ASN A 94 7.31 -13.32 -13.90
C ASN A 94 5.87 -13.20 -13.38
N ARG A 95 4.96 -13.93 -14.03
CA ARG A 95 3.53 -13.96 -13.71
C ARG A 95 3.25 -14.30 -12.25
N ARG A 96 4.02 -15.21 -11.64
CA ARG A 96 3.86 -15.60 -10.23
C ARG A 96 4.17 -14.47 -9.27
N ILE A 97 5.17 -13.64 -9.59
CA ILE A 97 5.50 -12.45 -8.81
C ILE A 97 4.31 -11.48 -8.88
N VAL A 98 3.81 -11.20 -10.09
CA VAL A 98 2.68 -10.27 -10.27
C VAL A 98 1.41 -10.76 -9.56
N ASP A 99 1.10 -12.06 -9.63
CA ASP A 99 -0.06 -12.66 -8.96
C ASP A 99 0.03 -12.52 -7.42
N THR A 100 1.23 -12.49 -6.85
CA THR A 100 1.43 -12.28 -5.40
C THR A 100 0.94 -10.91 -4.94
N TYR A 101 0.99 -9.90 -5.83
CA TYR A 101 0.60 -8.53 -5.54
C TYR A 101 -0.72 -8.11 -6.19
N ILE A 102 -1.51 -9.06 -6.71
CA ILE A 102 -2.76 -8.73 -7.39
C ILE A 102 -3.92 -8.43 -6.43
N GLY A 103 -3.77 -8.83 -5.16
CA GLY A 103 -4.84 -8.87 -4.14
C GLY A 103 -5.53 -7.53 -3.88
N SER A 104 -4.78 -6.44 -3.67
CA SER A 104 -5.35 -5.11 -3.42
C SER A 104 -4.79 -4.03 -4.36
N LYS A 105 -5.53 -2.92 -4.52
CA LYS A 105 -5.08 -1.80 -5.36
C LYS A 105 -3.74 -1.23 -4.91
N CYS A 106 -3.52 -1.08 -3.61
CA CYS A 106 -2.27 -0.57 -3.06
C CYS A 106 -1.10 -1.55 -3.27
N GLN A 107 -1.34 -2.88 -3.20
CA GLN A 107 -0.35 -3.90 -3.56
C GLN A 107 0.02 -3.84 -5.05
N ARG A 108 -0.97 -3.72 -5.93
CA ARG A 108 -0.74 -3.60 -7.38
C ARG A 108 0.02 -2.33 -7.75
N MET A 109 -0.29 -1.22 -7.07
CA MET A 109 0.46 0.04 -7.23
C MET A 109 1.92 -0.10 -6.81
N ALA A 110 2.18 -0.78 -5.68
CA ALA A 110 3.55 -1.06 -5.22
C ALA A 110 4.33 -1.91 -6.25
N ALA A 111 3.71 -2.97 -6.78
CA ALA A 111 4.34 -3.80 -7.81
C ALA A 111 4.53 -3.07 -9.14
N LEU A 112 3.59 -2.20 -9.54
CA LEU A 112 3.72 -1.39 -10.75
C LEU A 112 4.82 -0.34 -10.63
N GLU A 113 5.00 0.29 -9.46
CA GLU A 113 6.10 1.24 -9.27
C GLU A 113 7.45 0.51 -9.33
N ALA A 114 7.56 -0.67 -8.71
CA ALA A 114 8.75 -1.51 -8.82
C ALA A 114 9.04 -1.90 -10.28
N ALA A 115 8.02 -2.28 -11.04
CA ALA A 115 8.14 -2.62 -12.45
C ALA A 115 8.54 -1.42 -13.32
N ARG A 116 8.00 -0.22 -13.03
CA ARG A 116 8.36 1.04 -13.69
C ARG A 116 9.82 1.38 -13.50
N GLU A 117 10.30 1.30 -12.27
CA GLU A 117 11.70 1.58 -11.98
C GLU A 117 12.66 0.58 -12.65
N LEU A 118 12.19 -0.62 -13.02
CA LEU A 118 12.96 -1.62 -13.76
C LEU A 118 12.71 -1.62 -15.28
N GLY A 119 11.82 -0.76 -15.79
CA GLY A 119 11.51 -0.68 -17.22
C GLY A 119 10.59 -1.79 -17.76
N ILE A 120 9.97 -2.60 -16.88
CA ILE A 120 9.05 -3.70 -17.25
C ILE A 120 7.58 -3.38 -16.93
N GLU A 121 7.24 -2.09 -16.78
CA GLU A 121 5.89 -1.64 -16.42
C GLU A 121 4.82 -2.13 -17.41
N ASP A 122 5.12 -2.09 -18.71
CA ASP A 122 4.17 -2.43 -19.77
C ASP A 122 3.80 -3.91 -19.76
N GLU A 123 4.76 -4.80 -19.48
CA GLU A 123 4.53 -6.23 -19.32
C GLU A 123 3.60 -6.52 -18.13
N VAL A 124 3.84 -5.85 -16.99
CA VAL A 124 3.01 -5.98 -15.79
C VAL A 124 1.60 -5.42 -16.02
N LYS A 125 1.47 -4.28 -16.71
CA LYS A 125 0.16 -3.72 -17.09
C LYS A 125 -0.62 -4.63 -18.04
N ALA A 126 0.05 -5.16 -19.05
CA ALA A 126 -0.56 -6.09 -20.01
C ALA A 126 -1.08 -7.34 -19.29
N TYR A 127 -0.30 -7.89 -18.36
CA TYR A 127 -0.72 -9.03 -17.56
C TYR A 127 -1.89 -8.72 -16.61
N HIS A 128 -1.87 -7.57 -15.93
CA HIS A 128 -3.02 -7.12 -15.14
C HIS A 128 -4.29 -7.00 -15.98
N LYS A 129 -4.20 -6.44 -17.20
CA LYS A 129 -5.33 -6.35 -18.13
C LYS A 129 -5.82 -7.73 -18.55
N ALA A 130 -4.92 -8.66 -18.87
CA ALA A 130 -5.25 -10.04 -19.23
C ALA A 130 -5.93 -10.81 -18.08
N LYS A 131 -5.58 -10.52 -16.83
CA LYS A 131 -6.24 -11.05 -15.62
C LYS A 131 -7.59 -10.39 -15.30
N GLY A 132 -8.03 -9.43 -16.11
CA GLY A 132 -9.29 -8.71 -15.88
C GLY A 132 -9.23 -7.68 -14.74
N VAL A 133 -8.02 -7.27 -14.32
CA VAL A 133 -7.86 -6.22 -13.32
C VAL A 133 -8.27 -4.88 -13.91
N LYS A 134 -9.46 -4.41 -13.51
CA LYS A 134 -9.96 -3.08 -13.85
C LYS A 134 -9.59 -2.03 -12.78
N TRP A 135 -9.53 -0.77 -13.18
CA TRP A 135 -9.11 0.37 -12.34
C TRP A 135 -9.98 0.58 -11.08
N TYR A 136 -11.23 0.11 -11.12
CA TYR A 136 -12.23 0.18 -10.07
C TYR A 136 -12.24 -1.01 -9.09
N HIS A 137 -11.38 -2.02 -9.25
CA HIS A 137 -11.22 -3.09 -8.26
C HIS A 137 -10.49 -2.57 -7.01
N TYR A 138 -11.12 -1.67 -6.27
CA TYR A 138 -10.64 -1.16 -5.00
C TYR A 138 -10.77 -2.20 -3.90
N VAL A 139 -11.90 -2.91 -3.88
CA VAL A 139 -12.19 -3.96 -2.89
C VAL A 139 -11.45 -5.24 -3.31
N PRO A 140 -10.54 -5.75 -2.47
CA PRO A 140 -9.94 -7.05 -2.68
C PRO A 140 -11.01 -8.15 -2.72
N TYR A 141 -10.87 -9.10 -3.64
CA TYR A 141 -11.80 -10.22 -3.77
C TYR A 141 -11.99 -11.03 -2.48
N PHE A 142 -11.01 -11.00 -1.55
CA PHE A 142 -11.11 -11.70 -0.27
C PHE A 142 -12.11 -11.03 0.71
N MET A 143 -12.29 -9.70 0.65
CA MET A 143 -13.24 -9.00 1.53
C MET A 143 -14.70 -9.34 1.19
N ILE A 144 -14.96 -9.72 -0.07
CA ILE A 144 -16.26 -10.20 -0.53
C ILE A 144 -16.51 -11.64 -0.05
N LYS A 145 -15.45 -12.46 0.03
CA LYS A 145 -15.56 -13.88 0.39
C LYS A 145 -15.55 -14.13 1.91
N ASP A 146 -14.93 -13.24 2.68
CA ASP A 146 -14.81 -13.38 4.13
C ASP A 146 -14.98 -12.01 4.79
N PRO A 147 -16.20 -11.64 5.23
CA PRO A 147 -16.47 -10.36 5.89
C PRO A 147 -15.83 -10.23 7.28
N TRP A 148 -15.46 -11.33 7.92
CA TRP A 148 -14.87 -11.37 9.27
C TRP A 148 -13.34 -11.34 9.27
N PHE A 149 -12.73 -11.12 8.09
CA PHE A 149 -11.29 -11.07 7.90
C PHE A 149 -10.57 -10.09 8.86
N GLY A 150 -11.24 -9.01 9.27
CA GLY A 150 -10.72 -7.99 10.19
C GLY A 150 -10.36 -8.52 11.57
N PHE A 151 -10.88 -9.68 12.00
CA PHE A 151 -10.55 -10.28 13.30
C PHE A 151 -9.39 -11.29 13.23
N LYS A 152 -8.93 -11.63 12.02
CA LYS A 152 -7.89 -12.65 11.84
C LYS A 152 -6.52 -12.03 12.07
N LYS A 153 -5.74 -12.55 13.03
CA LYS A 153 -4.35 -12.13 13.30
C LYS A 153 -3.47 -12.11 12.05
N HIS A 154 -3.69 -13.06 11.13
CA HIS A 154 -2.99 -13.13 9.84
C HIS A 154 -3.27 -11.91 8.94
N PHE A 155 -4.47 -11.33 9.00
CA PHE A 155 -4.81 -10.13 8.23
C PHE A 155 -4.01 -8.93 8.72
N TRP A 156 -3.91 -8.75 10.03
CA TRP A 156 -3.14 -7.66 10.64
C TRP A 156 -1.64 -7.78 10.37
N SER A 157 -1.08 -8.98 10.48
CA SER A 157 0.35 -9.19 10.24
C SER A 157 0.76 -8.94 8.79
N ARG A 158 -0.08 -9.34 7.83
CA ARG A 158 0.21 -9.22 6.38
C ARG A 158 -0.21 -7.89 5.77
N THR A 159 -1.16 -7.20 6.40
CA THR A 159 -1.68 -5.94 5.88
C THR A 159 -0.98 -4.75 6.51
N PHE A 160 -0.82 -4.73 7.83
CA PHE A 160 -0.33 -3.56 8.58
C PHE A 160 1.06 -3.75 9.19
N LEU A 161 1.47 -4.98 9.53
CA LEU A 161 2.71 -5.25 10.27
C LEU A 161 3.72 -6.07 9.45
N GLU A 162 3.87 -5.77 8.16
CA GLU A 162 4.86 -6.45 7.33
C GLU A 162 6.27 -6.10 7.85
N PRO A 163 7.11 -7.11 8.15
CA PRO A 163 8.44 -6.88 8.71
C PRO A 163 9.31 -6.06 7.75
N ASN A 164 10.27 -5.31 8.30
CA ASN A 164 11.17 -4.52 7.48
C ASN A 164 11.98 -5.43 6.54
N TYR A 165 11.68 -5.34 5.26
CA TYR A 165 12.38 -6.05 4.22
C TYR A 165 13.63 -5.26 3.83
N LYS A 166 14.81 -5.81 4.11
CA LYS A 166 16.08 -5.25 3.65
C LYS A 166 16.25 -5.60 2.16
N SER A 167 16.30 -4.58 1.30
CA SER A 167 16.57 -4.78 -0.12
C SER A 167 17.89 -5.52 -0.30
N ARG A 168 17.89 -6.53 -1.17
CA ARG A 168 19.07 -7.34 -1.48
C ARG A 168 20.06 -6.59 -2.36
N PHE A 169 19.55 -5.68 -3.18
CA PHE A 169 20.30 -4.96 -4.20
C PHE A 169 20.35 -3.46 -3.87
N ASN A 170 21.52 -2.85 -4.07
CA ASN A 170 21.65 -1.40 -4.00
C ASN A 170 21.43 -0.77 -5.37
N TYR A 171 20.22 -0.25 -5.60
CA TYR A 171 19.83 0.32 -6.89
C TYR A 171 20.46 1.68 -7.22
N SER A 172 21.17 2.33 -6.28
CA SER A 172 21.86 3.59 -6.56
C SER A 172 23.13 3.41 -7.40
N ASP A 173 23.81 2.27 -7.27
CA ASP A 173 25.11 2.00 -7.87
C ASP A 173 24.99 0.91 -8.93
N TYR A 174 24.57 1.30 -10.14
CA TYR A 174 24.35 0.38 -11.27
C TYR A 174 25.59 -0.46 -11.60
N GLU A 175 26.79 0.12 -11.49
CA GLU A 175 28.06 -0.59 -11.76
C GLU A 175 28.30 -1.75 -10.80
N GLN A 176 27.88 -1.64 -9.53
CA GLN A 176 27.98 -2.75 -8.56
C GLN A 176 26.89 -3.80 -8.77
N LEU A 177 25.73 -3.42 -9.30
CA LEU A 177 24.62 -4.34 -9.59
C LEU A 177 24.91 -5.25 -10.77
N ALA A 178 25.56 -4.74 -11.82
CA ALA A 178 25.95 -5.53 -12.99
C ALA A 178 26.97 -6.64 -12.65
N LEU A 179 27.71 -6.49 -11.56
CA LEU A 179 28.66 -7.48 -11.04
C LEU A 179 28.00 -8.53 -10.10
N GLN A 180 26.77 -8.29 -9.64
CA GLN A 180 26.05 -9.13 -8.67
C GLN A 180 24.86 -9.91 -9.26
N ALA A 181 24.50 -9.64 -10.52
CA ALA A 181 23.39 -10.28 -11.24
C ALA A 181 23.88 -11.39 -12.17
#